data_AF-A0A2G3ANP2-F1
#
_entry.id   AF-A0A2G3ANP2-F1
#
_cell.length_a   1.000
_cell.length_b   1.000
_cell.length_c   1.000
_cell.angle_alpha   90.00
_cell.angle_beta   90.00
_cell.angle_gamma   90.00
#
_symmetry.space_group_name_H-M   'P 1'
#
loop_
_entity.id
_entity.type
_entity.pdbx_description
1 polymer ?
#
loop_
_entity_poly.entity_id
_entity_poly.type
_entity_poly.pdbx_seq_one_letter_code
_entity_poly.pdbx_strand_id
1 'polypeptide(L)'
;MQLDRFIPNRSAMDFDYAHYMLSGGKVTKEHVGINSSSKEAYLKLLAQVFNMNRTRILTFKNKPPPSVERVSESPSHIQQSKIVKKQRYFPQSAERTLDAPDILEDFYHNLLDWGSNNVIAIGLGNFVYLWDTSNGSTTELLTVGDDFRMVTSVSWSPDGRHLAVAFE
;
A
#
# COMPACT_ATOMS: atom_id res chain seq x y z
N MET A 1 -16.36 -27.68 8.81
CA MET A 1 -16.10 -28.86 9.66
C MET A 1 -14.68 -28.75 10.22
N GLN A 2 -14.53 -28.78 11.53
CA GLN A 2 -13.23 -28.77 12.21
C GLN A 2 -12.52 -30.09 11.90
N LEU A 3 -11.35 -30.06 11.28
CA LEU A 3 -10.54 -31.27 11.03
C LEU A 3 -9.83 -31.72 12.32
N ASP A 4 -9.71 -33.03 12.52
CA ASP A 4 -9.00 -33.65 13.65
C ASP A 4 -7.49 -33.31 13.59
N ARG A 5 -6.90 -33.02 14.74
CA ARG A 5 -5.48 -32.67 14.86
C ARG A 5 -4.55 -33.88 14.80
N PHE A 6 -5.07 -35.08 15.03
CA PHE A 6 -4.27 -36.31 15.13
C PHE A 6 -4.33 -37.16 13.86
N ILE A 7 -5.27 -36.89 12.96
CA ILE A 7 -5.45 -37.64 11.71
C ILE A 7 -4.98 -36.78 10.52
N PRO A 8 -3.90 -37.18 9.82
CA PRO A 8 -3.44 -36.47 8.63
C PRO A 8 -4.51 -36.44 7.54
N ASN A 9 -4.61 -35.29 6.86
CA ASN A 9 -5.54 -35.12 5.76
C ASN A 9 -4.96 -35.76 4.49
N ARG A 10 -5.53 -36.90 4.09
CA ARG A 10 -5.11 -37.65 2.90
C ARG A 10 -5.17 -36.83 1.62
N SER A 11 -6.18 -35.96 1.44
CA SER A 11 -6.31 -35.18 0.19
C SER A 11 -5.28 -34.06 0.06
N ALA A 12 -4.66 -33.64 1.17
CA ALA A 12 -3.66 -32.58 1.20
C ALA A 12 -2.22 -33.11 1.27
N MET A 13 -2.05 -34.41 1.50
CA MET A 13 -0.76 -35.04 1.77
C MET A 13 -0.15 -35.60 0.48
N ASP A 14 1.15 -35.40 0.33
CA ASP A 14 1.96 -36.00 -0.73
C ASP A 14 2.53 -37.32 -0.20
N PHE A 15 1.89 -38.44 -0.57
CA PHE A 15 2.26 -39.76 -0.07
C PHE A 15 3.58 -40.26 -0.65
N ASP A 16 3.91 -39.90 -1.89
CA ASP A 16 5.13 -40.33 -2.56
C ASP A 16 6.34 -39.65 -1.92
N TYR A 17 6.24 -38.35 -1.64
CA TYR A 17 7.25 -37.63 -0.89
C TYR A 17 7.41 -38.17 0.54
N ALA A 18 6.30 -38.46 1.22
CA ALA A 18 6.34 -38.99 2.58
C ALA A 18 7.02 -40.37 2.61
N HIS A 19 6.66 -41.25 1.67
CA HIS A 19 7.28 -42.55 1.55
C HIS A 19 8.76 -42.42 1.22
N TYR A 20 9.14 -41.58 0.24
CA TYR A 20 10.53 -41.31 -0.11
C TYR A 20 11.36 -40.79 1.08
N MET A 21 10.84 -39.85 1.87
CA MET A 21 11.57 -39.34 3.04
C MET A 21 11.75 -40.39 4.15
N LEU A 22 10.81 -41.34 4.27
CA LEU A 22 10.86 -42.43 5.25
C LEU A 22 11.69 -43.63 4.76
N SER A 23 11.70 -43.91 3.45
CA SER A 23 12.35 -45.08 2.85
C SER A 23 13.69 -44.76 2.19
N GLY A 24 13.91 -43.51 1.76
CA GLY A 24 15.04 -43.04 0.96
C GLY A 24 16.35 -42.83 1.74
N GLY A 25 16.37 -43.18 3.03
CA GLY A 25 17.54 -43.10 3.92
C GLY A 25 18.64 -44.14 3.68
N LYS A 26 18.70 -44.78 2.51
CA LYS A 26 19.87 -45.56 2.08
C LYS A 26 20.43 -44.94 0.80
N VAL A 27 21.17 -43.85 0.97
CA VAL A 27 22.10 -43.39 -0.06
C VAL A 27 23.20 -44.46 -0.12
N THR A 28 23.09 -45.39 -1.07
CA THR A 28 24.25 -46.10 -1.60
C THR A 28 25.24 -45.01 -2.02
N LYS A 29 26.36 -44.94 -1.30
CA LYS A 29 27.51 -44.10 -1.67
C LYS A 29 28.06 -44.63 -2.99
N GLU A 30 27.47 -44.25 -4.10
CA GLU A 30 28.05 -44.53 -5.41
C GLU A 30 28.28 -43.24 -6.19
N HIS A 31 29.58 -43.03 -6.42
CA HIS A 31 30.27 -42.09 -7.29
C HIS A 31 30.18 -40.58 -7.01
N VAL A 32 31.22 -40.11 -6.30
CA VAL A 32 31.83 -38.79 -6.46
C VAL A 32 32.34 -38.69 -7.90
N GLY A 33 31.45 -38.38 -8.83
CA GLY A 33 31.74 -38.11 -10.24
C GLY A 33 31.41 -36.66 -10.52
N ILE A 34 32.37 -35.92 -11.08
CA ILE A 34 32.34 -34.50 -11.44
C ILE A 34 30.94 -34.11 -11.94
N ASN A 35 30.15 -33.47 -11.08
CA ASN A 35 28.84 -32.99 -11.48
C ASN A 35 29.05 -31.77 -12.36
N SER A 36 28.72 -31.89 -13.65
CA SER A 36 28.63 -30.73 -14.54
C SER A 36 27.70 -29.70 -13.90
N SER A 37 28.09 -28.42 -13.91
CA SER A 37 27.31 -27.30 -13.35
C SER A 37 25.83 -27.34 -13.79
N SER A 38 25.58 -27.83 -15.01
CA SER A 38 24.24 -28.06 -15.58
C SER A 38 23.41 -29.13 -14.84
N LYS A 39 24.02 -30.25 -14.43
CA LYS A 39 23.34 -31.34 -13.70
C LYS A 39 22.91 -30.88 -12.31
N GLU A 40 23.75 -30.08 -11.64
CA GLU A 40 23.41 -29.51 -10.33
C GLU A 40 22.27 -28.50 -10.43
N ALA A 41 22.28 -27.62 -11.44
CA ALA A 41 21.18 -26.70 -11.70
C ALA A 41 19.86 -27.43 -11.99
N TYR A 42 19.91 -28.49 -12.78
CA TYR A 42 18.75 -29.34 -13.07
C TYR A 42 18.19 -30.00 -11.81
N LEU A 43 19.04 -30.59 -10.97
CA LEU A 43 18.61 -31.20 -9.71
C LEU A 43 18.01 -30.16 -8.74
N LYS A 44 18.55 -28.94 -8.71
CA LYS A 44 17.97 -27.83 -7.93
C LYS A 44 16.59 -27.42 -8.45
N LEU A 45 16.41 -27.36 -9.77
CA LEU A 45 15.13 -27.06 -10.40
C LEU A 45 14.10 -28.17 -10.11
N LEU A 46 14.50 -29.44 -10.21
CA LEU A 46 13.64 -30.56 -9.82
C LEU A 46 13.23 -30.47 -8.35
N ALA A 47 14.18 -30.22 -7.44
CA ALA A 47 13.88 -30.06 -6.01
C ALA A 47 12.91 -28.89 -5.74
N GLN A 48 13.02 -27.80 -6.51
CA GLN A 48 12.11 -26.66 -6.45
C GLN A 48 10.70 -26.99 -6.99
N VAL A 49 10.62 -27.63 -8.16
CA VAL A 49 9.35 -28.01 -8.81
C VAL A 49 8.59 -29.03 -7.97
N PHE A 50 9.27 -30.06 -7.47
CA PHE A 50 8.68 -31.05 -6.57
C PHE A 50 8.49 -30.52 -5.14
N ASN A 51 8.86 -29.27 -4.87
CA ASN A 51 8.75 -28.63 -3.57
C ASN A 51 9.34 -29.51 -2.44
N MET A 52 10.51 -30.10 -2.70
CA MET A 52 11.22 -30.98 -1.78
C MET A 52 11.78 -30.24 -0.55
N ASN A 53 11.75 -28.91 -0.57
CA ASN A 53 12.17 -28.02 0.53
C ASN A 53 11.17 -28.00 1.71
N ARG A 54 10.15 -28.87 1.71
CA ARG A 54 9.20 -28.97 2.81
C ARG A 54 9.89 -29.52 4.05
N THR A 55 9.63 -28.89 5.19
CA THR A 55 10.15 -29.35 6.49
C THR A 55 9.23 -30.36 7.19
N ARG A 56 8.06 -30.63 6.61
CA ARG A 56 7.02 -31.49 7.21
C ARG A 56 6.60 -32.58 6.22
N ILE A 57 6.56 -33.81 6.72
CA ILE A 57 6.10 -34.99 5.98
C ILE A 57 4.57 -35.13 6.03
N LEU A 58 3.97 -34.85 7.19
CA LEU A 58 2.52 -35.00 7.41
C LEU A 58 1.79 -33.67 7.25
N THR A 59 0.64 -33.69 6.58
CA THR A 59 -0.23 -32.52 6.35
C THR A 59 -1.60 -32.74 6.97
N PHE A 60 -2.07 -31.80 7.80
CA PHE A 60 -3.35 -31.89 8.53
C PHE A 60 -4.43 -30.92 8.04
N LYS A 61 -4.07 -29.98 7.16
CA LYS A 61 -4.98 -28.95 6.63
C LYS A 61 -4.76 -28.80 5.12
N ASN A 62 -5.82 -28.54 4.37
CA ASN A 62 -5.71 -28.20 2.96
C ASN A 62 -4.94 -26.88 2.83
N LYS A 63 -3.93 -26.87 1.97
CA LYS A 63 -3.27 -25.61 1.57
C LYS A 63 -4.29 -24.82 0.73
N PRO A 64 -4.48 -23.51 0.99
CA PRO A 64 -5.31 -22.69 0.11
C PRO A 64 -4.80 -22.82 -1.34
N PRO A 65 -5.69 -22.84 -2.34
CA PRO A 65 -5.26 -22.91 -3.73
C PRO A 65 -4.27 -21.77 -3.99
N PRO A 66 -3.11 -22.04 -4.61
CA PRO A 66 -2.20 -20.97 -4.98
C PRO A 66 -2.96 -19.99 -5.87
N SER A 67 -2.88 -18.69 -5.55
CA SER A 67 -3.38 -17.64 -6.42
C SER A 67 -2.78 -17.84 -7.81
N VAL A 68 -3.63 -17.83 -8.83
CA VAL A 68 -3.24 -18.05 -10.23
C VAL A 68 -2.42 -16.82 -10.68
N GLU A 69 -1.12 -16.83 -10.40
CA GLU A 69 -0.18 -15.88 -10.99
C GLU A 69 0.07 -16.30 -12.43
N ARG A 70 -0.35 -15.46 -13.36
CA ARG A 70 -0.03 -15.60 -14.78
C ARG A 70 1.49 -15.58 -14.93
N VAL A 71 2.03 -16.65 -15.49
CA VAL A 71 3.45 -16.81 -15.80
C VAL A 71 3.81 -15.82 -16.90
N SER A 72 4.62 -14.81 -16.56
CA SER A 72 5.42 -14.06 -17.52
C SER A 72 6.88 -14.41 -17.28
N GLU A 73 7.50 -15.03 -18.28
CA GLU A 73 8.89 -15.46 -18.27
C GLU A 73 9.85 -14.27 -18.30
N SER A 74 10.71 -14.13 -17.28
CA SER A 74 12.08 -13.62 -17.42
C SER A 74 12.90 -13.93 -16.15
N PRO A 75 14.15 -14.42 -16.26
CA PRO A 75 14.90 -14.91 -15.11
C PRO A 75 15.86 -13.85 -14.55
N SER A 76 15.51 -13.27 -13.40
CA SER A 76 16.52 -12.67 -12.51
C SER A 76 15.99 -12.53 -11.09
N HIS A 77 16.48 -13.43 -10.23
CA HIS A 77 16.93 -13.16 -8.86
C HIS A 77 16.10 -12.17 -8.01
N ILE A 78 15.09 -12.65 -7.28
CA ILE A 78 14.59 -11.89 -6.11
C ILE A 78 14.37 -12.84 -4.93
N GLN A 79 15.21 -12.61 -3.92
CA GLN A 79 15.13 -13.15 -2.57
C GLN A 79 13.70 -12.94 -2.04
N GLN A 80 13.06 -14.02 -1.56
CA GLN A 80 11.84 -13.91 -0.75
C GLN A 80 12.21 -13.28 0.60
N SER A 81 12.33 -11.95 0.60
CA SER A 81 12.34 -11.15 1.80
C SER A 81 10.99 -11.33 2.49
N LYS A 82 11.03 -11.54 3.82
CA LYS A 82 9.83 -11.45 4.64
C LYS A 82 9.18 -10.11 4.34
N ILE A 83 7.97 -10.12 3.78
CA ILE A 83 7.18 -8.89 3.57
C ILE A 83 6.75 -8.42 4.96
N VAL A 84 7.66 -7.71 5.65
CA VAL A 84 7.29 -6.83 6.74
C VAL A 84 6.38 -5.81 6.09
N LYS A 85 5.10 -5.81 6.46
CA LYS A 85 4.18 -4.76 6.02
C LYS A 85 4.83 -3.43 6.41
N LYS A 86 5.38 -2.70 5.44
CA LYS A 86 5.89 -1.35 5.67
C LYS A 86 4.69 -0.55 6.16
N GLN A 87 4.67 -0.25 7.46
CA GLN A 87 3.70 0.69 8.00
C GLN A 87 3.89 2.00 7.24
N ARG A 88 2.78 2.56 6.75
CA ARG A 88 2.80 3.87 6.09
C ARG A 88 3.33 4.89 7.10
N TYR A 89 4.40 5.56 6.73
CA TYR A 89 4.90 6.71 7.49
C TYR A 89 4.01 7.91 7.19
N PHE A 90 3.59 8.61 8.24
CA PHE A 90 2.91 9.89 8.15
C PHE A 90 3.88 10.95 8.70
N PRO A 91 4.15 12.04 7.95
CA PRO A 91 5.00 13.10 8.44
C PRO A 91 4.36 13.74 9.68
N GLN A 92 5.17 14.05 10.70
CA GLN A 92 4.72 14.72 11.92
C GLN A 92 4.77 16.26 11.82
N SER A 93 5.46 16.78 10.81
CA SER A 93 5.55 18.21 10.50
C SER A 93 4.66 18.56 9.32
N ALA A 94 4.17 19.79 9.30
CA ALA A 94 3.52 20.35 8.12
C ALA A 94 4.50 20.39 6.93
N GLU A 95 3.99 20.13 5.73
CA GLU A 95 4.77 20.29 4.51
C GLU A 95 4.94 21.76 4.14
N ARG A 96 3.90 22.57 4.38
CA ARG A 96 3.88 24.01 4.15
C ARG A 96 3.12 24.69 5.28
N THR A 97 3.58 25.88 5.63
CA THR A 97 2.93 26.77 6.58
C THR A 97 2.64 28.07 5.82
N LEU A 98 1.40 28.55 5.94
CA LEU A 98 0.96 29.81 5.37
C LEU A 98 0.52 30.71 6.52
N ASP A 99 0.82 31.99 6.39
CA ASP A 99 0.37 32.99 7.36
C ASP A 99 -1.10 33.35 7.07
N ALA A 100 -1.88 33.45 8.13
CA ALA A 100 -3.29 33.84 8.09
C ALA A 100 -3.52 35.04 9.04
N PRO A 101 -3.03 36.24 8.67
CA PRO A 101 -3.28 37.44 9.46
C PRO A 101 -4.78 37.74 9.49
N ASP A 102 -5.27 38.27 10.61
CA ASP A 102 -6.67 38.71 10.77
C ASP A 102 -7.73 37.61 10.52
N ILE A 103 -7.35 36.35 10.68
CA ILE A 103 -8.31 35.25 10.72
C ILE A 103 -9.21 35.41 11.95
N LEU A 104 -10.52 35.35 11.73
CA LEU A 104 -11.49 35.45 12.82
C LEU A 104 -11.59 34.11 13.52
N GLU A 105 -11.27 34.08 14.82
CA GLU A 105 -11.39 32.90 15.66
C GLU A 105 -12.82 32.73 16.21
N ASP A 106 -13.78 32.51 15.33
CA ASP A 106 -15.14 32.15 15.72
C ASP A 106 -15.47 30.74 15.23
N PHE A 107 -15.96 29.92 16.16
CA PHE A 107 -16.32 28.53 15.96
C PHE A 107 -17.42 28.33 14.90
N TYR A 108 -18.26 29.33 14.65
CA TYR A 108 -19.40 29.21 13.74
C TYR A 108 -19.08 29.60 12.28
N HIS A 109 -17.86 30.08 12.01
CA HIS A 109 -17.45 30.51 10.68
C HIS A 109 -16.68 29.43 9.92
N ASN A 110 -16.96 29.32 8.61
CA ASN A 110 -16.30 28.38 7.70
C ASN A 110 -15.40 29.15 6.72
N LEU A 111 -14.27 29.65 7.22
CA LEU A 111 -13.45 30.61 6.48
C LEU A 111 -12.46 29.99 5.48
N LEU A 112 -12.42 28.66 5.34
CA LEU A 112 -11.44 27.99 4.48
C LEU A 112 -12.10 26.87 3.68
N ASP A 113 -11.84 26.84 2.37
CA ASP A 113 -12.25 25.75 1.50
C ASP A 113 -11.23 25.48 0.38
N TRP A 114 -11.11 24.21 -0.03
CA TRP A 114 -10.15 23.77 -1.05
C TRP A 114 -10.88 23.32 -2.31
N GLY A 115 -10.72 24.09 -3.38
CA GLY A 115 -11.31 23.81 -4.67
C GLY A 115 -10.66 22.62 -5.38
N SER A 116 -11.43 21.96 -6.25
CA SER A 116 -10.99 20.85 -7.09
C SER A 116 -9.95 21.26 -8.16
N ASN A 117 -9.79 22.57 -8.37
CA ASN A 117 -8.76 23.22 -9.18
C ASN A 117 -7.41 23.41 -8.45
N ASN A 118 -7.25 22.83 -7.24
CA ASN A 118 -6.03 22.90 -6.43
C ASN A 118 -5.74 24.31 -5.85
N VAL A 119 -6.77 25.15 -5.76
CA VAL A 119 -6.71 26.49 -5.16
C VAL A 119 -7.42 26.47 -3.81
N ILE A 120 -6.76 26.99 -2.77
CA ILE A 120 -7.34 27.18 -1.44
C ILE A 120 -7.91 28.59 -1.38
N ALA A 121 -9.17 28.72 -0.95
CA ALA A 121 -9.77 30.00 -0.63
C ALA A 121 -9.77 30.18 0.89
N ILE A 122 -9.39 31.38 1.36
CA ILE A 122 -9.42 31.73 2.78
C ILE A 122 -9.97 33.15 2.98
N GLY A 123 -10.93 33.29 3.90
CA GLY A 123 -11.45 34.58 4.36
C GLY A 123 -10.64 35.10 5.54
N LEU A 124 -10.08 36.31 5.42
CA LEU A 124 -9.28 36.99 6.44
C LEU A 124 -9.88 38.39 6.66
N GLY A 125 -10.54 38.62 7.80
CA GLY A 125 -11.30 39.84 8.06
C GLY A 125 -12.36 40.11 6.98
N ASN A 126 -12.17 41.20 6.22
CA ASN A 126 -13.01 41.61 5.09
C ASN A 126 -12.41 41.25 3.72
N PHE A 127 -11.34 40.45 3.69
CA PHE A 127 -10.66 40.02 2.48
C PHE A 127 -10.89 38.54 2.20
N VAL A 128 -10.91 38.16 0.92
CA VAL A 128 -10.80 36.75 0.50
C VAL A 128 -9.56 36.59 -0.35
N TYR A 129 -8.68 35.69 0.08
CA TYR A 129 -7.46 35.33 -0.63
C TYR A 129 -7.59 33.94 -1.26
N LEU A 130 -6.97 33.79 -2.42
CA LEU A 130 -6.79 32.54 -3.12
C LEU A 130 -5.31 32.17 -3.16
N TRP A 131 -5.00 30.95 -2.77
CA TRP A 131 -3.66 30.40 -2.86
C TRP A 131 -3.64 29.18 -3.77
N ASP A 132 -2.92 29.27 -4.88
CA ASP A 132 -2.70 28.16 -5.80
C ASP A 132 -1.57 27.28 -5.28
N THR A 133 -1.92 26.07 -4.83
CA THR A 133 -0.95 25.13 -4.25
C THR A 133 0.09 24.64 -5.28
N SER A 134 -0.23 24.72 -6.58
CA SER A 134 0.57 24.17 -7.69
C SER A 134 1.82 25.01 -7.97
N ASN A 135 1.67 26.33 -7.93
CA ASN A 135 2.75 27.30 -8.16
C ASN A 135 3.11 28.12 -6.90
N GLY A 136 2.30 28.04 -5.84
CA GLY A 136 2.48 28.79 -4.60
C GLY A 136 2.07 30.27 -4.69
N SER A 137 1.35 30.67 -5.74
CA SER A 137 0.91 32.06 -5.94
C SER A 137 -0.27 32.41 -5.03
N THR A 138 -0.26 33.62 -4.49
CA THR A 138 -1.35 34.19 -3.70
C THR A 138 -1.98 35.34 -4.47
N THR A 139 -3.30 35.38 -4.54
CA THR A 139 -4.08 36.45 -5.16
C THR A 139 -5.20 36.88 -4.23
N GLU A 140 -5.42 38.19 -4.11
CA GLU A 140 -6.60 38.71 -3.45
C GLU A 140 -7.77 38.66 -4.44
N LEU A 141 -8.85 37.97 -4.08
CA LEU A 141 -10.02 37.82 -4.94
C LEU A 141 -11.01 38.98 -4.74
N LEU A 142 -11.17 39.40 -3.50
CA LEU A 142 -12.25 40.27 -3.08
C LEU A 142 -11.83 41.02 -1.81
N THR A 143 -12.14 42.32 -1.79
CA THR A 143 -12.26 43.13 -0.57
C THR A 143 -13.72 43.54 -0.40
N VAL A 144 -14.31 43.24 0.75
CA VAL A 144 -15.65 43.71 1.12
C VAL A 144 -15.55 45.19 1.49
N GLY A 145 -16.32 46.04 0.81
CA GLY A 145 -16.25 47.51 0.90
C GLY A 145 -16.65 48.10 2.25
N ASP A 146 -16.73 49.44 2.31
CA ASP A 146 -16.77 50.34 3.49
C ASP A 146 -17.77 50.04 4.63
N ASP A 147 -18.64 49.04 4.49
CA ASP A 147 -19.60 48.61 5.51
C ASP A 147 -18.98 47.75 6.63
N PHE A 148 -17.66 47.50 6.60
CA PHE A 148 -16.93 46.65 7.56
C PHE A 148 -17.48 45.22 7.72
N ARG A 149 -18.21 44.72 6.72
CA ARG A 149 -18.78 43.37 6.76
C ARG A 149 -17.67 42.34 6.63
N MET A 150 -17.58 41.47 7.63
CA MET A 150 -16.58 40.42 7.68
C MET A 150 -17.03 39.21 6.86
N VAL A 151 -16.05 38.47 6.33
CA VAL A 151 -16.31 37.19 5.67
C VAL A 151 -16.67 36.17 6.75
N THR A 152 -17.78 35.46 6.57
CA THR A 152 -18.29 34.47 7.53
C THR A 152 -18.17 33.04 7.01
N SER A 153 -18.20 32.86 5.68
CA SER A 153 -18.05 31.55 5.06
C SER A 153 -17.55 31.65 3.62
N VAL A 154 -16.76 30.67 3.18
CA VAL A 154 -16.37 30.48 1.77
C VAL A 154 -16.66 29.03 1.35
N SER A 155 -17.12 28.84 0.12
CA SER A 155 -17.35 27.50 -0.42
C SER A 155 -17.17 27.45 -1.94
N TRP A 156 -16.30 26.55 -2.40
CA TRP A 156 -16.06 26.28 -3.80
C TRP A 156 -17.21 25.48 -4.41
N SER A 157 -17.53 25.81 -5.65
CA SER A 157 -18.37 24.94 -6.48
C SER A 157 -17.64 23.63 -6.75
N PRO A 158 -18.37 22.50 -6.93
CA PRO A 158 -17.74 21.19 -7.19
C PRO A 158 -16.82 21.18 -8.43
N ASP A 159 -17.13 22.00 -9.43
CA ASP A 159 -16.33 22.17 -10.65
C ASP A 159 -15.11 23.11 -10.48
N GLY A 160 -14.94 23.74 -9.31
CA GLY A 160 -13.82 24.62 -8.99
C GLY A 160 -13.81 25.95 -9.75
N ARG A 161 -14.92 26.34 -10.38
CA ARG A 161 -15.00 27.53 -11.23
C ARG A 161 -15.59 28.75 -10.52
N HIS A 162 -16.38 28.52 -9.48
CA HIS A 162 -17.07 29.56 -8.74
C HIS A 162 -16.79 29.41 -7.25
N LEU A 163 -16.68 30.54 -6.56
CA LEU A 163 -16.58 30.59 -5.11
C LEU A 163 -17.78 31.35 -4.58
N ALA A 164 -18.55 30.72 -3.70
CA ALA A 164 -19.57 31.39 -2.90
C ALA A 164 -18.91 32.00 -1.66
N VAL A 165 -19.22 33.26 -1.38
CA VAL A 165 -18.72 33.98 -0.20
C VAL A 165 -19.91 34.54 0.56
N ALA A 166 -19.96 34.28 1.86
CA ALA A 166 -20.94 34.84 2.78
C ALA A 166 -20.31 35.95 3.62
N PHE A 167 -21.13 36.94 3.95
CA PHE A 167 -20.76 38.10 4.76
C PHE A 167 -21.74 38.26 5.91
N GLU A 168 -21.34 39.01 6.93
CA GLU A 168 -22.20 39.47 8.02
C GLU A 168 -23.13 40.64 7.61
#